data_AF-A0A1D6HWY4-F1
#
_entry.id   AF-A0A1D6HWY4-F1
#
_cell.length_a   1.000
_cell.length_b   1.000
_cell.length_c   1.000
_cell.angle_alpha   90.00
_cell.angle_beta   90.00
_cell.angle_gamma   90.00
#
_symmetry.space_group_name_H-M   'P 1'
#
loop_
_entity.id
_entity.type
_entity.pdbx_description
1 polymer ?
#
loop_
_entity_poly.entity_id
_entity_poly.type
_entity_poly.pdbx_seq_one_letter_code
_entity_poly.pdbx_strand_id
1 'polypeptide(L)'
;MDIETHAAALARDELRRLLAATLSPDKASVDTAAAGLDALSSDPRFPLAILAVAAGDDDHGMRVAAATYLKNFTRRNLETRLCSSEVYKEFRDQLAQALLRVEPAILRVLIEVFRQVVEKDFVKDNLWPELIPQLKLVIQSSNLISPGQHPEWNTINALTVLQSVVRPFQVHLLLSMLLAFF
;
A
#
# COMPACT_ATOMS: atom_id res chain seq x y z
N MET A 1 28.10 12.28 9.56
CA MET A 1 26.71 11.95 9.94
C MET A 1 25.92 13.20 9.60
N ASP A 2 25.23 13.17 8.47
CA ASP A 2 24.82 14.38 7.78
C ASP A 2 23.48 14.87 8.34
N ILE A 3 23.25 16.18 8.24
CA ILE A 3 22.08 16.85 8.82
C ILE A 3 20.77 16.26 8.26
N GLU A 4 20.75 15.90 6.97
CA GLU A 4 19.61 15.24 6.32
C GLU A 4 19.27 13.87 6.91
N THR A 5 20.28 13.09 7.30
CA THR A 5 20.08 11.76 7.88
C THR A 5 19.48 11.85 9.28
N HIS A 6 19.85 12.88 10.04
CA HIS A 6 19.30 13.14 11.38
C HIS A 6 17.86 13.65 11.33
N ALA A 7 17.55 14.59 10.43
CA ALA A 7 16.18 15.10 10.25
C ALA A 7 15.21 13.99 9.80
N ALA A 8 15.64 13.12 8.89
CA ALA A 8 14.84 11.97 8.46
C ALA A 8 14.59 10.96 9.59
N ALA A 9 15.55 10.77 10.49
CA ALA A 9 15.37 9.92 11.67
C ALA A 9 14.33 10.52 12.63
N LEU A 10 14.42 11.82 12.93
CA LEU A 10 13.45 12.50 13.80
C LEU A 10 12.02 12.46 13.23
N ALA A 11 11.86 12.69 11.93
CA ALA A 11 10.56 12.60 11.28
C ALA A 11 9.96 11.18 11.36
N ARG A 12 10.82 10.16 11.26
CA ARG A 12 10.42 8.76 11.40
C ARG A 12 10.00 8.44 12.84
N ASP A 13 10.75 8.91 13.82
CA ASP A 13 10.44 8.69 15.24
C ASP A 13 9.13 9.40 15.63
N GLU A 14 8.91 10.60 15.09
CA GLU A 14 7.65 11.34 15.27
C GLU A 14 6.46 10.62 14.64
N LEU A 15 6.59 10.15 13.40
CA LEU A 15 5.56 9.32 12.75
C LEU A 15 5.20 8.11 13.61
N ARG A 16 6.21 7.43 14.14
CA ARG A 16 6.04 6.27 15.02
C ARG A 16 5.30 6.63 16.31
N ARG A 17 5.70 7.72 16.95
CA ARG A 17 5.09 8.23 18.18
C ARG A 17 3.62 8.56 17.97
N LEU A 18 3.28 9.24 16.87
CA LEU A 18 1.91 9.59 16.53
C LEU A 18 1.07 8.32 16.23
N LEU A 19 1.58 7.37 15.45
CA LEU A 19 0.89 6.10 15.20
C LEU A 19 0.62 5.32 16.48
N ALA A 20 1.60 5.24 17.40
CA ALA A 20 1.41 4.60 18.69
C ALA A 20 0.31 5.29 19.52
N ALA A 21 0.24 6.62 19.48
CA ALA A 21 -0.80 7.38 20.17
C ALA A 21 -2.22 7.12 19.60
N THR A 22 -2.35 6.73 18.33
CA THR A 22 -3.66 6.32 17.75
C THR A 22 -4.22 5.02 18.32
N LEU A 23 -3.38 4.23 19.00
CA LEU A 23 -3.79 3.00 19.69
C LEU A 23 -4.20 3.25 21.15
N SER A 24 -4.12 4.50 21.61
CA SER A 24 -4.51 4.89 22.97
C SER A 24 -6.01 4.69 23.20
N PRO A 25 -6.44 4.28 24.42
CA PRO A 25 -7.85 4.28 24.79
C PRO A 25 -8.41 5.70 25.00
N ASP A 26 -7.55 6.71 25.16
CA ASP A 26 -7.95 8.12 25.33
C ASP A 26 -8.24 8.79 23.98
N LYS A 27 -9.49 9.23 23.81
CA LYS A 27 -9.95 9.90 22.59
C LYS A 27 -9.19 11.20 22.31
N ALA A 28 -8.86 11.99 23.34
CA ALA A 28 -8.13 13.25 23.13
C ALA A 28 -6.73 13.00 22.56
N SER A 29 -6.03 11.97 23.07
CA SER A 29 -4.76 11.50 22.52
C SER A 29 -4.90 11.03 21.07
N VAL A 30 -5.93 10.24 20.74
CA VAL A 30 -6.19 9.77 19.37
C VAL A 30 -6.47 10.93 18.41
N ASP A 31 -7.32 11.89 18.80
CA ASP A 31 -7.66 13.05 17.98
C ASP A 31 -6.43 13.94 17.72
N THR A 32 -5.60 14.14 18.76
CA THR A 32 -4.33 14.88 18.64
C THR A 32 -3.35 14.17 17.71
N ALA A 33 -3.24 12.85 17.84
CA ALA A 33 -2.38 12.04 16.99
C ALA A 33 -2.82 12.08 15.52
N ALA A 34 -4.13 11.98 15.27
CA ALA A 34 -4.71 12.07 13.93
C ALA A 34 -4.43 13.44 13.29
N ALA A 35 -4.58 14.53 14.04
CA ALA A 35 -4.24 15.87 13.56
C ALA A 35 -2.73 16.01 13.24
N GLY A 36 -1.86 15.45 14.07
CA GLY A 36 -0.42 15.41 13.82
C GLY A 36 -0.07 14.61 12.55
N LEU A 37 -0.70 13.46 12.35
CA LEU A 37 -0.51 12.66 11.13
C LEU A 37 -1.00 13.40 9.88
N ASP A 38 -2.16 14.06 9.96
CA ASP A 38 -2.68 14.87 8.86
C ASP A 38 -1.74 16.04 8.52
N ALA A 39 -1.08 16.65 9.53
CA ALA A 39 -0.06 17.66 9.29
C ALA A 39 1.18 17.09 8.56
N LEU A 40 1.72 15.95 9.04
CA LEU A 40 2.84 15.24 8.40
C LEU A 40 2.50 14.79 6.96
N SER A 41 1.23 14.54 6.67
CA SER A 41 0.76 14.10 5.34
C SER A 41 0.97 15.14 4.22
N SER A 42 1.41 16.35 4.57
CA SER A 42 1.82 17.39 3.61
C SER A 42 3.18 17.09 2.97
N ASP A 43 4.02 16.25 3.59
CA ASP A 43 5.28 15.80 3.00
C ASP A 43 5.03 14.84 1.82
N PRO A 44 5.56 15.10 0.61
CA PRO A 44 5.43 14.20 -0.53
C PRO A 44 5.94 12.77 -0.29
N ARG A 45 6.90 12.57 0.62
CA ARG A 45 7.46 11.25 0.98
C ARG A 45 6.66 10.54 2.09
N PHE A 46 5.65 11.19 2.65
CA PHE A 46 4.81 10.61 3.70
C PHE A 46 4.23 9.22 3.33
N PRO A 47 3.71 8.97 2.10
CA PRO A 47 3.18 7.66 1.73
C PRO A 47 4.22 6.53 1.80
N LEU A 48 5.46 6.82 1.42
CA LEU A 48 6.59 5.89 1.54
C LEU A 48 6.92 5.62 3.01
N ALA A 49 6.98 6.67 3.83
CA ALA A 49 7.30 6.54 5.24
C ALA A 49 6.26 5.68 6.00
N ILE A 50 4.97 5.91 5.75
CA ILE A 50 3.92 5.12 6.40
C ILE A 50 3.82 3.69 5.86
N LEU A 51 4.08 3.49 4.57
CA LEU A 51 4.18 2.15 3.99
C LEU A 51 5.34 1.36 4.63
N ALA A 52 6.48 2.00 4.87
CA ALA A 52 7.61 1.37 5.53
C ALA A 52 7.27 0.90 6.96
N VAL A 53 6.46 1.66 7.71
CA VAL A 53 5.96 1.21 9.03
C VAL A 53 4.97 0.07 8.88
N ALA A 54 4.02 0.15 7.94
CA ALA A 54 3.02 -0.89 7.72
C ALA A 54 3.64 -2.23 7.29
N ALA A 55 4.65 -2.19 6.42
CA ALA A 55 5.28 -3.37 5.83
C ALA A 55 6.51 -3.88 6.60
N GLY A 56 7.03 -3.09 7.55
CA GLY A 56 8.21 -3.43 8.35
C GLY A 56 7.92 -4.39 9.50
N ASP A 57 8.84 -4.38 10.47
CA ASP A 57 8.88 -5.30 11.62
C ASP A 57 8.43 -4.63 12.94
N ASP A 58 7.68 -3.52 12.85
CA ASP A 58 7.08 -2.83 14.00
C ASP A 58 6.00 -3.72 14.68
N ASP A 59 5.50 -3.32 15.85
CA ASP A 59 4.43 -4.06 16.55
C ASP A 59 3.20 -4.25 15.65
N HIS A 60 2.52 -5.40 15.78
CA HIS A 60 1.37 -5.75 14.95
C HIS A 60 0.28 -4.67 14.95
N GLY A 61 -0.07 -4.13 16.12
CA GLY A 61 -1.08 -3.07 16.24
C GLY A 61 -0.66 -1.80 15.50
N MET A 62 0.63 -1.46 15.58
CA MET A 62 1.21 -0.30 14.91
C MET A 62 1.22 -0.46 13.39
N ARG A 63 1.58 -1.64 12.89
CA ARG A 63 1.55 -1.98 11.45
C ARG A 63 0.14 -1.89 10.88
N VAL A 64 -0.86 -2.40 11.63
CA VAL A 64 -2.28 -2.30 11.24
C VAL A 64 -2.76 -0.85 11.23
N ALA A 65 -2.39 -0.05 12.24
CA ALA A 65 -2.73 1.37 12.29
C ALA A 65 -2.13 2.14 11.11
N ALA A 66 -0.85 1.90 10.81
CA ALA A 66 -0.16 2.49 9.67
C ALA A 66 -0.83 2.12 8.33
N ALA A 67 -1.11 0.83 8.10
CA ALA A 67 -1.80 0.37 6.90
C ALA A 67 -3.20 0.99 6.77
N THR A 68 -3.94 1.09 7.88
CA THR A 68 -5.28 1.67 7.92
C THR A 68 -5.27 3.17 7.61
N TYR A 69 -4.31 3.89 8.18
CA TYR A 69 -4.14 5.31 7.87
C TYR A 69 -3.73 5.50 6.41
N LEU A 70 -2.80 4.70 5.88
CA LEU A 70 -2.38 4.76 4.47
C LEU A 70 -3.55 4.51 3.52
N LYS A 71 -4.44 3.57 3.84
CA LYS A 71 -5.69 3.35 3.12
C LYS A 71 -6.56 4.60 3.07
N ASN A 72 -6.78 5.22 4.23
CA ASN A 72 -7.60 6.43 4.33
C ASN A 72 -6.93 7.65 3.66
N PHE A 73 -5.60 7.74 3.71
CA PHE A 73 -4.83 8.77 3.04
C PHE A 73 -4.93 8.63 1.52
N THR A 74 -4.71 7.43 0.98
CA THR A 74 -4.77 7.16 -0.46
C THR A 74 -6.15 7.48 -1.01
N ARG A 75 -7.21 7.04 -0.32
CA ARG A 75 -8.60 7.34 -0.69
C ARG A 75 -8.91 8.83 -0.81
N ARG A 76 -8.26 9.68 0.00
CA ARG A 76 -8.47 11.13 0.02
C ARG A 76 -7.59 11.88 -0.99
N ASN A 77 -6.43 11.33 -1.36
CA ASN A 77 -5.35 12.09 -1.98
C ASN A 77 -4.85 11.54 -3.33
N LEU A 78 -5.33 10.36 -3.76
CA LEU A 78 -4.83 9.67 -4.96
C LEU A 78 -5.01 10.49 -6.25
N GLU A 79 -6.11 11.24 -6.38
CA GLU A 79 -6.39 12.04 -7.58
C GLU A 79 -5.74 13.43 -7.57
N THR A 80 -5.39 13.97 -6.40
CA THR A 80 -5.01 15.39 -6.24
C THR A 80 -3.56 15.61 -5.83
N ARG A 81 -2.94 14.69 -5.07
CA ARG A 81 -1.58 14.88 -4.50
C ARG A 81 -0.53 13.91 -5.02
N LEU A 82 -0.92 12.79 -5.62
CA LEU A 82 0.00 11.73 -6.04
C LEU A 82 0.35 11.76 -7.54
N CYS A 83 0.04 12.84 -8.25
CA CYS A 83 0.27 12.93 -9.70
C CYS A 83 1.76 12.90 -10.09
N SER A 84 2.08 11.98 -11.01
CA SER A 84 3.25 11.89 -11.90
C SER A 84 4.64 12.23 -11.32
N SER A 85 4.82 12.14 -10.01
CA SER A 85 6.12 12.32 -9.37
C SER A 85 6.86 10.98 -9.31
N GLU A 86 8.19 11.02 -9.41
CA GLU A 86 9.03 9.83 -9.22
C GLU A 86 8.78 9.19 -7.85
N VAL A 87 8.43 9.98 -6.84
CA VAL A 87 8.05 9.51 -5.49
C VAL A 87 6.78 8.66 -5.50
N TYR A 88 5.79 9.00 -6.35
CA TYR A 88 4.59 8.19 -6.47
C TYR A 88 4.86 6.84 -7.15
N LYS A 89 5.68 6.83 -8.21
CA LYS A 89 6.10 5.57 -8.85
C LYS A 89 6.86 4.69 -7.86
N GLU A 90 7.78 5.29 -7.10
CA GLU A 90 8.50 4.61 -6.03
C GLU A 90 7.53 4.01 -5.00
N PHE A 91 6.54 4.79 -4.55
CA PHE A 91 5.51 4.32 -3.63
C PHE A 91 4.71 3.14 -4.19
N ARG A 92 4.25 3.24 -5.45
CA ARG A 92 3.50 2.21 -6.14
C ARG A 92 4.30 0.91 -6.23
N ASP A 93 5.56 1.00 -6.60
CA ASP A 93 6.44 -0.16 -6.77
C ASP A 93 6.78 -0.79 -5.41
N GLN A 94 7.05 0.02 -4.38
CA GLN A 94 7.25 -0.48 -3.01
C GLN A 94 5.98 -1.11 -2.44
N LEU A 95 4.80 -0.55 -2.72
CA LEU A 95 3.51 -1.13 -2.32
C LEU A 95 3.34 -2.52 -2.94
N ALA A 96 3.61 -2.67 -4.25
CA ALA A 96 3.54 -3.95 -4.93
C ALA A 96 4.48 -4.99 -4.28
N GLN A 97 5.71 -4.61 -3.97
CA GLN A 97 6.67 -5.49 -3.30
C GLN A 97 6.25 -5.86 -1.87
N ALA A 98 5.76 -4.89 -1.10
CA ALA A 98 5.30 -5.11 0.26
C ALA A 98 4.19 -6.16 0.32
N LEU A 99 3.21 -6.09 -0.60
CA LEU A 99 2.10 -7.04 -0.67
C LEU A 99 2.58 -8.49 -0.77
N LEU A 100 3.72 -8.75 -1.42
CA LEU A 100 4.25 -10.11 -1.59
C LEU A 100 4.81 -10.72 -0.31
N ARG A 101 5.11 -9.88 0.69
CA ARG A 101 5.92 -10.26 1.87
C ARG A 101 5.16 -10.13 3.19
N VAL A 102 4.20 -9.21 3.27
CA VAL A 102 3.46 -8.94 4.51
C VAL A 102 2.56 -10.10 4.92
N GLU A 103 2.28 -10.18 6.22
CA GLU A 103 1.36 -11.16 6.80
C GLU A 103 -0.11 -10.91 6.40
N PRO A 104 -0.99 -11.92 6.54
CA PRO A 104 -2.36 -11.86 6.02
C PRO A 104 -3.21 -10.68 6.54
N ALA A 105 -3.04 -10.27 7.79
CA ALA A 105 -3.81 -9.16 8.37
C ALA A 105 -3.45 -7.83 7.71
N ILE A 106 -2.15 -7.56 7.54
CA ILE A 106 -1.65 -6.36 6.87
C ILE A 106 -1.96 -6.39 5.37
N LEU A 107 -1.81 -7.56 4.73
CA LEU A 107 -2.16 -7.77 3.32
C LEU A 107 -3.59 -7.33 3.02
N ARG A 108 -4.56 -7.72 3.87
CA ARG A 108 -5.98 -7.38 3.68
C ARG A 108 -6.21 -5.88 3.58
N VAL A 109 -5.53 -5.10 4.43
CA VAL A 109 -5.65 -3.64 4.45
C VAL A 109 -4.89 -3.01 3.27
N LEU A 110 -3.65 -3.45 3.01
CA LEU A 110 -2.84 -2.90 1.92
C LEU A 110 -3.41 -3.22 0.53
N ILE A 111 -4.15 -4.32 0.37
CA ILE A 111 -4.88 -4.63 -0.88
C ILE A 111 -5.93 -3.56 -1.19
N GLU A 112 -6.57 -2.96 -0.18
CA GLU A 112 -7.52 -1.87 -0.42
C GLU A 112 -6.81 -0.60 -0.93
N VAL A 113 -5.56 -0.38 -0.54
CA VAL A 113 -4.70 0.69 -1.09
C VAL A 113 -4.35 0.36 -2.54
N PHE A 114 -3.87 -0.85 -2.78
CA PHE A 114 -3.43 -1.32 -4.08
C PHE A 114 -4.55 -1.28 -5.12
N ARG A 115 -5.79 -1.64 -4.75
CA ARG A 115 -6.93 -1.58 -5.67
C ARG A 115 -7.20 -0.18 -6.19
N GLN A 116 -7.06 0.85 -5.36
CA GLN A 116 -7.25 2.23 -5.79
C GLN A 116 -6.16 2.64 -6.78
N VAL A 117 -4.90 2.25 -6.51
CA VAL A 117 -3.77 2.49 -7.41
C VAL A 117 -3.96 1.76 -8.74
N VAL A 118 -4.35 0.49 -8.73
CA VAL A 118 -4.62 -0.29 -9.95
C VAL A 118 -5.77 0.31 -10.76
N GLU A 119 -6.86 0.69 -10.10
CA GLU A 119 -8.00 1.29 -10.79
C GLU A 119 -7.60 2.57 -11.53
N LYS A 120 -6.78 3.41 -10.89
CA LYS A 120 -6.24 4.62 -11.53
C LYS A 120 -5.21 4.28 -12.60
N ASP A 121 -4.07 3.73 -12.19
CA ASP A 121 -2.87 3.66 -13.03
C ASP A 121 -2.93 2.56 -14.07
N PHE A 122 -3.60 1.44 -13.78
CA PHE A 122 -3.62 0.30 -14.70
C PHE A 122 -4.91 0.25 -15.53
N VAL A 123 -6.07 0.47 -14.90
CA VAL A 123 -7.37 0.34 -15.56
C VAL A 123 -7.75 1.60 -16.33
N LYS A 124 -7.70 2.78 -15.69
CA LYS A 124 -8.15 4.05 -16.29
C LYS A 124 -7.06 4.70 -17.15
N ASP A 125 -5.86 4.85 -16.60
CA ASP A 125 -4.81 5.68 -17.20
C ASP A 125 -3.81 4.86 -18.07
N ASN A 126 -3.78 3.53 -17.93
CA ASN A 126 -2.86 2.62 -18.62
C ASN A 126 -1.36 3.02 -18.51
N LEU A 127 -0.95 3.46 -17.33
CA LEU A 127 0.39 3.95 -16.96
C LEU A 127 1.25 2.92 -16.22
N TRP A 128 0.82 1.65 -16.18
CA TRP A 128 1.57 0.57 -15.52
C TRP A 128 1.60 -0.74 -16.34
N PRO A 129 2.13 -0.71 -17.57
CA PRO A 129 2.12 -1.88 -18.46
C PRO A 129 2.95 -3.06 -17.93
N GLU A 130 3.93 -2.81 -17.07
CA GLU A 130 4.81 -3.85 -16.51
C GLU A 130 4.13 -4.69 -15.40
N LEU A 131 2.98 -4.26 -14.89
CA LEU A 131 2.30 -4.91 -13.76
C LEU A 131 2.03 -6.40 -14.04
N ILE A 132 1.45 -6.72 -15.20
CA ILE A 132 1.08 -8.11 -15.53
C ILE A 132 2.32 -8.98 -15.79
N PRO A 133 3.31 -8.57 -16.61
CA PRO A 133 4.56 -9.31 -16.76
C PRO A 133 5.29 -9.57 -15.43
N GLN A 134 5.35 -8.58 -14.53
CA GLN A 134 6.02 -8.74 -13.24
C GLN A 134 5.26 -9.69 -12.31
N LEU A 135 3.92 -9.60 -12.24
CA LEU A 135 3.13 -10.54 -11.46
C LEU A 135 3.28 -11.98 -11.93
N LYS A 136 3.36 -12.20 -13.25
CA LYS A 136 3.64 -13.52 -13.80
C LYS A 136 4.97 -14.06 -13.30
N LEU A 137 6.02 -13.25 -13.36
CA LEU A 137 7.36 -13.64 -12.88
C LEU A 137 7.34 -13.98 -11.39
N VAL A 138 6.76 -13.11 -10.57
CA VAL A 138 6.66 -13.29 -9.12
C VAL A 138 5.92 -14.59 -8.77
N ILE A 139 4.81 -14.89 -9.43
CA ILE A 139 4.07 -16.13 -9.20
C ILE A 139 4.97 -17.33 -9.53
N GLN A 140 5.64 -17.31 -10.68
CA GLN A 140 6.50 -18.41 -11.13
C GLN A 140 7.69 -18.67 -10.21
N SER A 141 8.19 -17.67 -9.48
CA SER A 141 9.35 -17.78 -8.60
C SER A 141 9.02 -17.73 -7.10
N SER A 142 7.73 -17.73 -6.74
CA SER A 142 7.25 -17.65 -5.36
C SER A 142 7.43 -18.95 -4.57
N ASN A 143 7.38 -18.85 -3.24
CA ASN A 143 7.82 -19.87 -2.30
C ASN A 143 7.14 -21.26 -2.40
N LEU A 144 5.87 -21.36 -2.81
CA LEU A 144 5.18 -22.65 -3.00
C LEU A 144 5.33 -23.20 -4.42
N ILE A 145 5.66 -22.36 -5.41
CA ILE A 145 5.77 -22.75 -6.83
C ILE A 145 7.21 -23.12 -7.18
N SER A 146 8.17 -22.29 -6.77
CA SER A 146 9.60 -22.50 -6.96
C SER A 146 10.34 -22.32 -5.62
N PRO A 147 10.28 -23.34 -4.74
CA PRO A 147 10.95 -23.30 -3.45
C PRO A 147 12.43 -22.96 -3.59
N GLY A 148 12.91 -21.94 -2.87
CA GLY A 148 14.33 -21.57 -2.80
C GLY A 148 14.82 -20.46 -3.74
N GLN A 149 14.01 -19.98 -4.70
CA GLN A 149 14.39 -18.83 -5.54
C GLN A 149 14.16 -17.49 -4.83
N HIS A 150 12.91 -17.25 -4.41
CA HIS A 150 12.52 -16.07 -3.64
C HIS A 150 11.65 -16.51 -2.45
N PRO A 151 12.27 -17.00 -1.36
CA PRO A 151 11.53 -17.50 -0.20
C PRO A 151 10.64 -16.45 0.46
N GLU A 152 10.96 -15.16 0.29
CA GLU A 152 10.19 -14.03 0.79
C GLU A 152 8.93 -13.73 -0.03
N TRP A 153 8.84 -14.19 -1.28
CA TRP A 153 7.65 -14.00 -2.11
C TRP A 153 6.62 -15.09 -1.82
N ASN A 154 5.57 -14.70 -1.12
CA ASN A 154 4.50 -15.60 -0.76
C ASN A 154 3.56 -15.86 -1.95
N THR A 155 3.40 -17.12 -2.35
CA THR A 155 2.52 -17.51 -3.47
C THR A 155 1.06 -17.09 -3.26
N ILE A 156 0.53 -17.23 -2.04
CA ILE A 156 -0.87 -16.85 -1.73
C ILE A 156 -1.04 -15.33 -1.86
N ASN A 157 -0.06 -14.57 -1.39
CA ASN A 157 -0.08 -13.12 -1.54
C ASN A 157 -0.05 -12.72 -3.03
N ALA A 158 0.85 -13.31 -3.81
CA ALA A 158 0.95 -13.04 -5.25
C ALA A 158 -0.37 -13.32 -5.99
N LEU A 159 -1.05 -14.43 -5.66
CA LEU A 159 -2.38 -14.75 -6.21
C LEU A 159 -3.47 -13.76 -5.73
N THR A 160 -3.39 -13.27 -4.50
CA THR A 160 -4.31 -12.25 -3.96
C THR A 160 -4.14 -10.90 -4.67
N VAL A 161 -2.88 -10.54 -4.97
CA VAL A 161 -2.55 -9.35 -5.77
C VAL A 161 -3.11 -9.50 -7.18
N LEU A 162 -2.84 -10.62 -7.86
CA LEU A 162 -3.40 -10.92 -9.18
C LEU A 162 -4.93 -10.85 -9.20
N GLN A 163 -5.60 -11.46 -8.22
CA GLN A 163 -7.05 -11.40 -8.11
C GLN A 163 -7.55 -9.95 -8.01
N SER A 164 -6.84 -9.10 -7.26
CA SER A 164 -7.20 -7.68 -7.13
C SER A 164 -6.99 -6.89 -8.42
N VAL A 165 -6.04 -7.28 -9.27
CA VAL A 165 -5.84 -6.69 -10.61
C VAL A 165 -6.93 -7.11 -11.59
N VAL A 166 -7.40 -8.36 -11.53
CA VAL A 166 -8.40 -8.89 -12.46
C VAL A 166 -9.83 -8.45 -12.10
N ARG A 167 -10.11 -8.21 -10.81
CA ARG A 167 -11.45 -7.90 -10.30
C ARG A 167 -12.19 -6.77 -11.03
N PRO A 168 -11.58 -5.61 -11.38
CA PRO A 168 -12.26 -4.55 -12.13
C PRO A 168 -12.86 -5.04 -13.45
N PHE A 169 -12.21 -5.97 -14.14
CA PHE A 169 -12.65 -6.50 -15.44
C PHE A 169 -13.75 -7.54 -15.31
N GLN A 170 -13.84 -8.25 -14.18
CA GLN A 170 -14.90 -9.24 -13.95
C GLN A 170 -16.28 -8.59 -13.89
N VAL A 171 -16.38 -7.41 -13.26
CA VAL A 171 -17.64 -6.65 -13.19
C VAL A 171 -18.03 -6.11 -14.56
N HIS A 172 -17.05 -5.64 -15.36
CA HIS A 172 -17.31 -5.23 -16.74
C HIS A 172 -17.81 -6.39 -17.60
N LEU A 173 -17.20 -7.57 -17.49
CA LEU A 173 -17.67 -8.76 -18.21
C LEU A 173 -19.11 -9.13 -17.82
N LEU A 174 -19.42 -9.16 -16.52
CA LEU A 174 -20.76 -9.46 -16.01
C LEU A 174 -21.80 -8.41 -16.41
N LEU A 175 -21.44 -7.12 -16.36
CA LEU A 175 -22.32 -6.03 -16.78
C LEU A 175 -22.56 -6.04 -18.28
N SER A 176 -21.52 -6.34 -19.07
CA SER A 176 -21.61 -6.46 -20.54
C SER A 176 -22.48 -7.65 -20.94
N MET A 177 -22.38 -8.76 -20.21
CA MET A 177 -23.29 -9.89 -20.39
C MET A 177 -24.73 -9.49 -20.04
N LEU A 178 -24.98 -8.84 -18.90
CA LEU A 178 -26.34 -8.40 -18.52
C LEU A 178 -26.95 -7.43 -19.53
N LEU A 179 -26.19 -6.45 -20.02
CA LEU A 179 -26.65 -5.50 -21.05
C LEU A 179 -26.85 -6.14 -22.43
N ALA A 180 -26.27 -7.30 -22.72
CA ALA A 180 -26.55 -8.05 -23.94
C ALA A 180 -27.87 -8.85 -23.85
N PHE A 181 -28.46 -8.98 -22.65
CA PHE A 181 -29.70 -9.71 -22.40
C PHE A 181 -30.92 -8.81 -22.13
N PHE A 182 -30.75 -7.48 -22.09
CA PHE A 182 -31.83 -6.48 -21.96
C PHE A 182 -31.78 -5.48 -23.12
#